data_AF-A0A3D1UYH7-F1
#
_entry.id   AF-A0A3D1UYH7-F1
#
_cell.length_a   1.000
_cell.length_b   1.000
_cell.length_c   1.000
_cell.angle_alpha   90.00
_cell.angle_beta   90.00
_cell.angle_gamma   90.00
#
_symmetry.space_group_name_H-M   'P 1'
#
loop_
_entity.id
_entity.type
_entity.pdbx_description
1 polymer ?
#
loop_
_entity_poly.entity_id
_entity_poly.type
_entity_poly.pdbx_seq_one_letter_code
_entity_poly.pdbx_strand_id
1 'polypeptide(L)'
;MIMNKNSRSITVRNASPQEIAEFIREVNGKEIRKFKVVYDDGRIEQKRLFTNSDRIGYLAPRKKKSGYLFDLQGVYVISCDLPQEVDRNAQFERNAKRLMELLEKSGLWSNVRKEIQELLEFGYENYCKQDYPSRIFNPDLAYNILHWNVKKMDFRPRYAGQEEVARCNEITLNAIANAMSGPENEYQTSVVGRSYDISFSYNAGQIGKPMWKAYPDDTQGDGIKRAWYSEEYRGCGNGHYYLAINATHAIYYEKD
;
A
#
# COMPACT_ATOMS: atom_id res chain seq x y z
N MET A 1 -7.49 17.22 -27.67
CA MET A 1 -7.68 16.89 -26.23
C MET A 1 -8.07 15.42 -26.18
N ILE A 2 -7.16 14.55 -25.73
CA ILE A 2 -7.43 13.11 -25.66
C ILE A 2 -8.43 12.90 -24.53
N MET A 3 -9.70 12.69 -24.86
CA MET A 3 -10.70 12.32 -23.87
C MET A 3 -10.39 10.90 -23.41
N ASN A 4 -10.19 10.73 -22.11
CA ASN A 4 -10.05 9.42 -21.49
C ASN A 4 -11.35 8.64 -21.76
N LYS A 5 -11.27 7.38 -22.18
CA LYS A 5 -12.46 6.56 -22.53
C LYS A 5 -13.47 6.42 -21.37
N ASN A 6 -13.07 6.77 -20.15
CA ASN A 6 -13.87 6.68 -18.93
C ASN A 6 -14.14 8.04 -18.25
N SER A 7 -14.20 9.14 -19.01
CA SER A 7 -14.57 10.46 -18.48
C SER A 7 -16.04 10.77 -18.76
N ARG A 8 -16.76 11.29 -17.75
CA ARG A 8 -18.10 11.86 -17.94
C ARG A 8 -18.01 13.38 -17.94
N SER A 9 -18.78 14.05 -18.80
CA SER A 9 -18.82 15.50 -18.88
C SER A 9 -20.22 16.03 -19.14
N ILE A 10 -20.47 17.26 -18.69
CA ILE A 10 -21.66 18.04 -19.02
C ILE A 10 -21.24 19.45 -19.46
N THR A 11 -21.82 19.92 -20.56
CA THR A 11 -21.65 21.29 -21.04
C THR A 11 -22.68 22.17 -20.34
N VAL A 12 -22.23 23.13 -19.54
CA VAL A 12 -23.08 23.93 -18.65
C VAL A 12 -24.06 24.80 -19.42
N ARG A 13 -23.65 25.35 -20.57
CA ARG A 13 -24.51 26.21 -21.40
C ARG A 13 -25.71 25.49 -22.02
N ASN A 14 -25.67 24.17 -22.11
CA ASN A 14 -26.71 23.34 -22.73
C ASN A 14 -27.53 22.57 -21.69
N ALA A 15 -27.37 22.87 -20.40
CA ALA A 15 -27.99 22.13 -19.31
C ALA A 15 -28.61 23.10 -18.30
N SER A 16 -29.79 22.74 -17.81
CA SER A 16 -30.44 23.38 -16.68
C SER A 16 -29.64 23.16 -15.38
N PRO A 17 -29.80 24.03 -14.37
CA PRO A 17 -29.20 23.80 -13.05
C PRO A 17 -29.56 22.43 -12.45
N GLN A 18 -30.78 21.93 -12.71
CA GLN A 18 -31.22 20.61 -12.29
C GLN A 18 -30.42 19.49 -12.94
N GLU A 19 -30.23 19.52 -14.27
CA GLU A 19 -29.44 18.52 -15.00
C GLU A 19 -27.98 18.50 -14.54
N ILE A 20 -27.40 19.67 -14.24
CA ILE A 20 -26.04 19.78 -13.72
C ILE A 20 -25.97 19.21 -12.29
N ALA A 21 -26.97 19.50 -11.46
CA ALA A 21 -27.04 18.96 -10.12
C ALA A 21 -27.20 17.42 -10.12
N GLU A 22 -28.01 16.88 -11.01
CA GLU A 22 -28.16 15.43 -11.21
C GLU A 22 -26.87 14.79 -11.70
N PHE A 23 -26.20 15.37 -12.70
CA PHE A 23 -24.89 14.92 -13.16
C PHE A 23 -23.88 14.81 -12.01
N ILE A 24 -23.75 15.86 -11.19
CA ILE A 24 -22.83 15.88 -10.05
C ILE A 24 -23.21 14.81 -9.01
N ARG A 25 -24.51 14.65 -8.73
CA ARG A 25 -25.04 13.67 -7.77
C ARG A 25 -24.74 12.25 -8.24
N GLU A 26 -24.99 11.95 -9.51
CA GLU A 26 -24.77 10.65 -10.11
C GLU A 26 -23.28 10.28 -10.12
N VAL A 27 -22.41 11.22 -10.50
CA VAL A 27 -20.96 11.00 -10.54
C VAL A 27 -20.38 10.79 -9.13
N ASN A 28 -20.83 11.55 -8.13
CA ASN A 28 -20.40 11.36 -6.74
C ASN A 28 -20.85 10.00 -6.18
N GLY A 29 -22.11 9.61 -6.39
CA GLY A 29 -22.66 8.41 -5.76
C GLY A 29 -22.58 8.50 -4.23
N LYS A 30 -21.77 7.64 -3.59
CA LYS A 30 -21.58 7.61 -2.13
C LYS A 30 -20.48 8.55 -1.61
N GLU A 31 -19.57 9.01 -2.48
CA GLU A 31 -18.39 9.79 -2.06
C GLU A 31 -18.21 11.03 -2.93
N ILE A 32 -17.74 12.13 -2.34
CA ILE A 32 -17.50 13.37 -3.09
C ILE A 32 -16.21 13.26 -3.90
N ARG A 33 -16.34 13.30 -5.24
CA ARG A 33 -15.25 13.26 -6.21
C ARG A 33 -14.72 14.65 -6.55
N LYS A 34 -13.55 14.68 -7.18
CA LYS A 34 -12.98 15.91 -7.78
C LYS A 34 -13.44 16.01 -9.24
N PHE A 35 -13.99 17.15 -9.59
CA PHE A 35 -14.38 17.52 -10.93
C PHE A 35 -13.38 18.52 -11.50
N LYS A 36 -13.09 18.36 -12.78
CA LYS A 36 -12.43 19.36 -13.60
C LYS A 36 -13.50 20.34 -14.10
N VAL A 37 -13.32 21.61 -13.78
CA VAL A 37 -14.19 22.72 -14.21
C VAL A 37 -13.42 23.53 -15.23
N VAL A 38 -13.96 23.66 -16.43
CA VAL A 38 -13.41 24.46 -17.52
C VAL A 38 -14.28 25.69 -17.69
N TYR A 39 -13.66 26.87 -17.64
CA TYR A 39 -14.33 28.15 -17.83
C TYR A 39 -14.24 28.62 -19.29
N ASP A 40 -15.11 29.55 -19.66
CA ASP A 40 -15.18 30.11 -21.02
C ASP A 40 -13.89 30.83 -21.46
N ASP A 41 -13.11 31.34 -20.50
CA ASP A 41 -11.81 31.98 -20.71
C ASP A 41 -10.65 30.97 -20.87
N GLY A 42 -10.93 29.67 -20.82
CA GLY A 42 -9.94 28.60 -20.90
C GLY A 42 -9.30 28.21 -19.56
N ARG A 43 -9.64 28.88 -18.45
CA ARG A 43 -9.18 28.49 -17.11
C ARG A 43 -9.69 27.10 -16.75
N ILE A 44 -8.85 26.32 -16.06
CA ILE A 44 -9.16 24.96 -15.59
C ILE A 44 -8.94 24.89 -14.09
N GLU A 45 -9.95 24.44 -13.34
CA GLU A 45 -9.87 24.24 -11.89
C GLU A 45 -10.31 22.83 -11.48
N GLN A 46 -9.76 22.32 -10.38
CA GLN A 46 -10.17 21.05 -9.77
C GLN A 46 -10.98 21.34 -8.52
N LYS A 47 -12.28 21.00 -8.52
CA LYS A 47 -13.20 21.26 -7.40
C LYS A 47 -13.92 20.01 -6.94
N ARG A 48 -14.13 19.89 -5.64
CA ARG A 48 -14.97 18.84 -5.04
C ARG A 48 -16.40 19.34 -4.98
N LEU A 49 -17.17 19.08 -6.03
CA LEU A 49 -18.54 19.57 -6.15
C LEU A 49 -19.52 18.64 -5.41
N PHE A 50 -20.53 19.21 -4.80
CA PHE A 50 -21.65 18.50 -4.19
C PHE A 50 -22.95 19.26 -4.45
N THR A 51 -24.08 18.62 -4.22
CA THR A 51 -25.39 19.23 -4.42
C THR A 51 -26.18 19.25 -3.13
N ASN A 52 -26.98 20.30 -2.96
CA ASN A 52 -28.01 20.40 -1.94
C ASN A 52 -29.29 20.87 -2.63
N SER A 53 -30.22 19.94 -2.87
CA SER A 53 -31.31 20.11 -3.83
C SER A 53 -30.74 20.49 -5.22
N ASP A 54 -31.13 21.63 -5.77
CA ASP A 54 -30.69 22.14 -7.08
C ASP A 54 -29.49 23.08 -6.98
N ARG A 55 -28.99 23.36 -5.77
CA ARG A 55 -27.83 24.22 -5.55
C ARG A 55 -26.56 23.40 -5.62
N ILE A 56 -25.57 23.93 -6.33
CA ILE A 56 -24.25 23.33 -6.45
C ILE A 56 -23.32 24.02 -5.47
N GLY A 57 -22.59 23.24 -4.68
CA GLY A 57 -21.57 23.72 -3.76
C GLY A 57 -20.22 23.07 -4.04
N TYR A 58 -19.16 23.62 -3.46
CA TYR A 58 -17.82 23.02 -3.50
C TYR A 58 -17.15 22.98 -2.11
N LEU A 59 -16.38 21.92 -1.86
CA LEU A 59 -15.58 21.78 -0.64
C LEU A 59 -14.19 22.37 -0.84
N ALA A 60 -13.90 23.48 -0.15
CA ALA A 60 -12.56 24.06 -0.08
C ALA A 60 -11.53 23.06 0.47
N PRO A 61 -10.23 23.18 0.13
CA PRO A 61 -9.19 22.26 0.59
C PRO A 61 -9.25 22.01 2.10
N ARG A 62 -9.05 20.74 2.51
CA ARG A 62 -9.10 20.27 3.90
C ARG A 62 -10.47 20.33 4.60
N LYS A 63 -11.51 20.88 3.98
CA LYS A 63 -12.89 20.77 4.48
C LYS A 63 -13.54 19.48 3.99
N LYS A 64 -14.38 18.87 4.86
CA LYS A 64 -15.09 17.60 4.61
C LYS A 64 -16.61 17.69 4.83
N LYS A 65 -17.08 18.58 5.72
CA LYS A 65 -18.50 18.63 6.16
C LYS A 65 -19.27 19.88 5.71
N SER A 66 -18.57 20.95 5.36
CA SER A 66 -19.17 22.22 4.91
C SER A 66 -18.41 22.78 3.72
N GLY A 67 -19.15 23.42 2.83
CA GLY A 67 -18.64 24.00 1.60
C GLY A 67 -19.28 25.34 1.28
N TYR A 68 -18.90 25.90 0.14
CA TYR A 68 -19.36 27.19 -0.34
C TYR A 68 -20.27 26.99 -1.55
N LEU A 69 -21.17 27.93 -1.79
CA LEU A 69 -21.95 27.95 -3.03
C LEU A 69 -20.99 28.04 -4.23
N PHE A 70 -21.25 27.23 -5.24
CA PHE A 70 -20.50 27.27 -6.49
C PHE A 70 -21.38 27.91 -7.56
N ASP A 71 -20.94 29.07 -8.05
CA ASP A 71 -21.58 29.75 -9.16
C ASP A 71 -21.14 29.14 -10.49
N LEU A 72 -22.11 28.93 -11.38
CA LEU A 72 -21.90 28.40 -12.72
C LEU A 72 -21.57 29.51 -13.74
N GLN A 73 -21.60 30.78 -13.34
CA GLN A 73 -21.28 31.89 -14.23
C GLN A 73 -19.88 31.73 -14.84
N GLY A 74 -19.82 31.77 -16.18
CA GLY A 74 -18.58 31.62 -16.95
C GLY A 74 -18.03 30.19 -17.01
N VAL A 75 -18.76 29.19 -16.51
CA VAL A 75 -18.38 27.77 -16.64
C VAL A 75 -18.85 27.24 -17.99
N TYR A 76 -17.92 26.67 -18.75
CA TYR A 76 -18.19 26.03 -20.03
C TYR A 76 -18.55 24.56 -19.86
N VAL A 77 -17.68 23.79 -19.20
CA VAL A 77 -17.81 22.32 -19.05
C VAL A 77 -17.40 21.89 -17.65
N ILE A 78 -18.13 20.92 -17.10
CA ILE A 78 -17.75 20.18 -15.90
C ILE A 78 -17.52 18.73 -16.31
N SER A 79 -16.36 18.17 -15.94
CA SER A 79 -16.03 16.77 -16.21
C SER A 79 -15.44 16.07 -15.00
N CYS A 80 -15.61 14.76 -14.94
CA CYS A 80 -14.97 13.90 -13.95
C CYS A 80 -14.37 12.70 -14.66
N ASP A 81 -13.09 12.46 -14.38
CA ASP A 81 -12.47 11.18 -14.73
C ASP A 81 -13.01 10.15 -13.73
N LEU A 82 -13.78 9.18 -14.21
CA LEU A 82 -14.18 8.08 -13.36
C LEU A 82 -12.95 7.20 -13.10
N PRO A 83 -12.84 6.59 -11.90
CA PRO A 83 -11.81 5.60 -11.66
C PRO A 83 -11.91 4.58 -12.78
N GLN A 84 -10.80 4.37 -13.47
CA GLN A 84 -10.70 3.23 -14.36
C GLN A 84 -10.95 1.99 -13.50
N GLU A 85 -11.78 1.08 -13.97
CA GLU A 85 -11.87 -0.24 -13.36
C GLU A 85 -10.46 -0.80 -13.34
N VAL A 86 -9.91 -0.94 -12.13
CA VAL A 86 -8.54 -1.40 -11.98
C VAL A 86 -8.57 -2.87 -12.36
N ASP A 87 -7.96 -3.20 -13.49
CA ASP A 87 -7.67 -4.58 -13.84
C ASP A 87 -6.84 -5.18 -12.71
N ARG A 88 -7.52 -5.92 -11.83
CA ARG A 88 -6.93 -6.51 -10.62
C ARG A 88 -5.90 -7.56 -10.99
N ASN A 89 -6.06 -8.23 -12.13
CA ASN A 89 -5.11 -9.20 -12.65
C ASN A 89 -3.81 -8.48 -13.03
N ALA A 90 -3.91 -7.42 -13.83
CA ALA A 90 -2.75 -6.63 -14.22
C ALA A 90 -2.10 -5.92 -13.02
N GLN A 91 -2.89 -5.47 -12.04
CA GLN A 91 -2.37 -4.89 -10.79
C GLN A 91 -1.60 -5.93 -9.98
N PHE A 92 -2.18 -7.10 -9.77
CA PHE A 92 -1.56 -8.21 -9.08
C PHE A 92 -0.24 -8.59 -9.76
N GLU A 93 -0.23 -8.77 -11.08
CA GLU A 93 0.95 -9.15 -11.84
C GLU A 93 2.10 -8.13 -11.69
N ARG A 94 1.79 -6.83 -11.81
CA ARG A 94 2.80 -5.77 -11.61
C ARG A 94 3.39 -5.80 -10.20
N ASN A 95 2.54 -5.97 -9.19
CA ASN A 95 2.97 -6.00 -7.79
C ASN A 95 3.78 -7.26 -7.48
N ALA A 96 3.34 -8.43 -7.96
CA ALA A 96 4.03 -9.71 -7.79
C ALA A 96 5.44 -9.67 -8.38
N LYS A 97 5.58 -9.20 -9.64
CA LYS A 97 6.88 -9.04 -10.31
C LYS A 97 7.81 -8.12 -9.54
N ARG A 98 7.30 -6.96 -9.10
CA ARG A 98 8.07 -6.02 -8.29
C ARG A 98 8.52 -6.62 -6.97
N LEU A 99 7.66 -7.36 -6.28
CA LEU A 99 8.00 -8.02 -5.02
C LEU A 99 9.07 -9.11 -5.23
N MET A 100 8.92 -9.93 -6.27
CA MET A 100 9.91 -10.94 -6.66
C MET A 100 11.29 -10.36 -6.95
N GLU A 101 11.36 -9.23 -7.67
CA GLU A 101 12.63 -8.55 -7.93
C GLU A 101 13.31 -8.09 -6.64
N LEU A 102 12.53 -7.60 -5.66
CA LEU A 102 13.08 -7.19 -4.38
C LEU A 102 13.60 -8.39 -3.57
N LEU A 103 12.90 -9.52 -3.61
CA LEU A 103 13.32 -10.77 -2.96
C LEU A 103 14.55 -11.40 -3.62
N GLU A 104 14.62 -11.41 -4.96
CA GLU A 104 15.81 -11.87 -5.69
C GLU A 104 17.04 -11.05 -5.30
N LYS A 105 16.93 -9.71 -5.34
CA LYS A 105 18.05 -8.83 -5.02
C LYS A 105 18.55 -8.97 -3.59
N SER A 106 17.67 -9.31 -2.65
CA SER A 106 18.06 -9.51 -1.26
C SER A 106 18.54 -10.93 -0.96
N GLY A 107 18.21 -11.91 -1.80
CA GLY A 107 18.46 -13.33 -1.54
C GLY A 107 17.62 -13.92 -0.40
N LEU A 108 16.56 -13.22 0.03
CA LEU A 108 15.70 -13.63 1.14
C LEU A 108 14.47 -14.37 0.66
N TRP A 109 13.95 -15.23 1.53
CA TRP A 109 12.63 -15.86 1.38
C TRP A 109 12.44 -16.54 0.02
N SER A 110 13.42 -17.35 -0.39
CA SER A 110 13.37 -18.07 -1.68
C SER A 110 12.10 -18.92 -1.84
N ASN A 111 11.57 -19.47 -0.73
CA ASN A 111 10.29 -20.17 -0.70
C ASN A 111 9.09 -19.25 -0.98
N VAL A 112 9.05 -18.06 -0.40
CA VAL A 112 7.97 -17.08 -0.65
C VAL A 112 8.06 -16.57 -2.08
N ARG A 113 9.26 -16.33 -2.59
CA ARG A 113 9.46 -15.98 -4.00
C ARG A 113 8.92 -17.08 -4.93
N LYS A 114 9.18 -18.35 -4.62
CA LYS A 114 8.64 -19.48 -5.37
C LYS A 114 7.12 -19.52 -5.31
N GLU A 115 6.52 -19.33 -4.13
CA GLU A 115 5.06 -19.24 -3.98
C GLU A 115 4.46 -18.09 -4.81
N ILE A 116 5.11 -16.91 -4.84
CA ILE A 116 4.68 -15.79 -5.68
C ILE A 116 4.77 -16.15 -7.17
N GLN A 117 5.83 -16.84 -7.60
CA GLN A 117 5.97 -17.31 -8.98
C GLN A 117 4.84 -18.28 -9.36
N GLU A 118 4.57 -19.28 -8.51
CA GLU A 118 3.48 -20.25 -8.73
C GLU A 118 2.11 -19.56 -8.78
N LEU A 119 1.86 -18.58 -7.89
CA LEU A 119 0.63 -17.79 -7.88
C LEU A 119 0.50 -16.89 -9.12
N LEU A 120 1.62 -16.32 -9.61
CA LEU A 120 1.66 -15.53 -10.84
C LEU A 120 1.33 -16.38 -12.06
N GLU A 121 1.92 -17.58 -12.16
CA GLU A 121 1.66 -18.56 -13.23
C GLU A 121 0.23 -19.07 -13.19
N PHE A 122 -0.31 -19.30 -11.99
CA PHE A 122 -1.70 -19.70 -11.79
C PHE A 122 -2.68 -18.60 -12.25
N GLY A 123 -2.32 -17.34 -12.01
CA GLY A 123 -3.12 -16.16 -12.36
C GLY A 123 -4.12 -15.79 -11.27
N TYR A 124 -4.20 -14.49 -10.96
CA TYR A 124 -5.02 -13.99 -9.85
C TYR A 124 -6.53 -14.19 -10.09
N GLU A 125 -6.99 -14.08 -11.33
CA GLU A 125 -8.38 -14.38 -11.69
C GLU A 125 -8.74 -15.85 -11.43
N ASN A 126 -7.86 -16.79 -11.76
CA ASN A 126 -8.08 -18.21 -11.48
C ASN A 126 -8.05 -18.48 -9.98
N TYR A 127 -7.17 -17.81 -9.24
CA TYR A 127 -7.13 -17.84 -7.78
C TYR A 127 -8.47 -17.40 -7.18
N CYS A 128 -9.07 -16.31 -7.65
CA CYS A 128 -10.36 -15.83 -7.17
C CYS A 128 -11.55 -16.75 -7.51
N LYS A 129 -11.44 -17.59 -8.54
CA LYS A 129 -12.50 -18.53 -8.95
C LYS A 129 -12.48 -19.84 -8.15
N GLN A 130 -11.49 -20.07 -7.30
CA GLN A 130 -11.43 -21.27 -6.46
C GLN A 130 -12.43 -21.20 -5.31
N ASP A 131 -13.08 -22.32 -5.01
CA ASP A 131 -13.94 -22.43 -3.82
C ASP A 131 -13.13 -22.39 -2.51
N TYR A 132 -11.89 -22.90 -2.55
CA TYR A 132 -10.99 -22.98 -1.39
C TYR A 132 -9.54 -22.61 -1.74
N PRO A 133 -9.26 -21.33 -2.07
CA PRO A 133 -7.94 -20.88 -2.50
C PRO A 133 -6.83 -21.13 -1.46
N SER A 134 -7.17 -21.14 -0.17
CA SER A 134 -6.25 -21.37 0.95
C SER A 134 -5.63 -22.77 0.98
N ARG A 135 -6.18 -23.74 0.22
CA ARG A 135 -5.58 -25.08 0.09
C ARG A 135 -4.39 -25.13 -0.86
N ILE A 136 -4.25 -24.10 -1.71
CA ILE A 136 -3.25 -24.06 -2.78
C ILE A 136 -2.22 -22.97 -2.49
N PHE A 137 -2.67 -21.78 -2.06
CA PHE A 137 -1.80 -20.63 -1.82
C PHE A 137 -2.17 -19.93 -0.51
N ASN A 138 -1.22 -19.21 0.09
CA ASN A 138 -1.50 -18.37 1.25
C ASN A 138 -2.41 -17.19 0.86
N PRO A 139 -3.63 -17.09 1.44
CA PRO A 139 -4.58 -16.05 1.08
C PRO A 139 -4.14 -14.64 1.52
N ASP A 140 -3.43 -14.54 2.64
CA ASP A 140 -2.91 -13.27 3.13
C ASP A 140 -1.79 -12.76 2.23
N LEU A 141 -0.93 -13.65 1.73
CA LEU A 141 0.11 -13.29 0.76
C LEU A 141 -0.51 -12.73 -0.52
N ALA A 142 -1.51 -13.42 -1.11
CA ALA A 142 -2.20 -12.95 -2.30
C ALA A 142 -2.86 -11.57 -2.09
N TYR A 143 -3.51 -11.38 -0.94
CA TYR A 143 -4.10 -10.10 -0.55
C TYR A 143 -3.04 -9.00 -0.42
N ASN A 144 -1.95 -9.27 0.28
CA ASN A 144 -0.87 -8.30 0.52
C ASN A 144 -0.17 -7.89 -0.77
N ILE A 145 -0.05 -8.80 -1.75
CA ILE A 145 0.47 -8.48 -3.09
C ILE A 145 -0.49 -7.57 -3.84
N LEU A 146 -1.78 -7.93 -3.92
CA LEU A 146 -2.77 -7.11 -4.63
C LEU A 146 -2.82 -5.68 -4.09
N HIS A 147 -2.83 -5.54 -2.76
CA HIS A 147 -2.95 -4.26 -2.08
C HIS A 147 -1.62 -3.53 -1.87
N TRP A 148 -0.50 -4.14 -2.29
CA TRP A 148 0.85 -3.63 -2.05
C TRP A 148 1.06 -3.25 -0.58
N ASN A 149 0.80 -4.20 0.33
CA ASN A 149 1.05 -4.04 1.77
C ASN A 149 2.55 -4.17 2.10
N VAL A 150 3.40 -3.62 1.21
CA VAL A 150 4.84 -3.49 1.39
C VAL A 150 5.11 -2.13 2.01
N LYS A 151 5.62 -2.15 3.23
CA LYS A 151 5.94 -1.00 4.04
C LYS A 151 7.42 -0.66 3.90
N LYS A 152 7.72 0.64 3.87
CA LYS A 152 9.08 1.14 4.10
C LYS A 152 9.36 1.13 5.60
N MET A 153 10.37 0.38 6.02
CA MET A 153 10.78 0.27 7.43
C MET A 153 11.29 1.61 7.95
N ASP A 154 11.11 1.80 9.25
CA ASP A 154 11.49 3.01 9.97
C ASP A 154 11.97 2.62 11.36
N PHE A 155 13.23 2.93 11.71
CA PHE A 155 13.87 2.58 12.97
C PHE A 155 14.11 3.81 13.85
N ARG A 156 13.41 4.91 13.58
CA ARG A 156 13.54 6.18 14.30
C ARG A 156 13.08 6.03 15.76
N PRO A 157 13.94 6.29 16.75
CA PRO A 157 13.54 6.23 18.16
C PRO A 157 12.54 7.34 18.47
N ARG A 158 11.51 6.99 19.26
CA ARG A 158 10.38 7.88 19.56
C ARG A 158 10.76 9.18 20.31
N TYR A 159 11.86 9.19 21.05
CA TYR A 159 12.20 10.25 22.00
C TYR A 159 13.54 10.97 21.71
N ALA A 160 14.04 10.96 20.47
CA ALA A 160 15.27 11.67 20.10
C ALA A 160 15.01 12.95 19.27
N GLY A 161 15.99 13.86 19.21
CA GLY A 161 15.91 15.07 18.37
C GLY A 161 15.94 14.75 16.87
N GLN A 162 15.37 15.61 16.01
CA GLN A 162 15.19 15.32 14.57
C GLN A 162 16.46 14.86 13.83
N GLU A 163 17.62 15.47 14.12
CA GLU A 163 18.90 15.11 13.50
C GLU A 163 19.43 13.75 14.00
N GLU A 164 19.35 13.52 15.32
CA GLU A 164 19.75 12.26 15.95
C GLU A 164 18.88 11.10 15.46
N VAL A 165 17.59 11.35 15.29
CA VAL A 165 16.61 10.40 14.77
C VAL A 165 16.96 9.93 13.34
N ALA A 166 17.27 10.87 12.44
CA ALA A 166 17.60 10.54 11.05
C ALA A 166 18.91 9.73 10.96
N ARG A 167 19.93 10.16 11.74
CA ARG A 167 21.22 9.47 11.83
C ARG A 167 21.07 8.05 12.37
N CYS A 168 20.31 7.86 13.45
CA CYS A 168 20.10 6.53 14.04
C CYS A 168 19.41 5.58 13.06
N ASN A 169 18.37 6.05 12.36
CA ASN A 169 17.68 5.25 11.35
C ASN A 169 18.60 4.84 10.19
N GLU A 170 19.42 5.77 9.69
CA GLU A 170 20.40 5.47 8.64
C GLU A 170 21.44 4.43 9.10
N ILE A 171 21.97 4.57 10.33
CA ILE A 171 22.89 3.59 10.91
C ILE A 171 22.26 2.20 10.99
N THR A 172 21.01 2.10 11.47
CA THR A 172 20.32 0.81 11.56
C THR A 172 20.06 0.19 10.18
N LEU A 173 19.61 0.98 9.20
CA LEU A 173 19.39 0.49 7.84
C LEU A 173 20.69 0.02 7.18
N ASN A 174 21.79 0.75 7.38
CA ASN A 174 23.11 0.34 6.88
C ASN A 174 23.62 -0.92 7.56
N ALA A 175 23.41 -1.07 8.88
CA ALA A 175 23.77 -2.29 9.60
C ALA A 175 22.98 -3.51 9.07
N ILE A 176 21.68 -3.35 8.82
CA ILE A 176 20.84 -4.40 8.22
C ILE A 176 21.32 -4.72 6.80
N ALA A 177 21.60 -3.72 5.97
CA ALA A 177 22.10 -3.93 4.61
C ALA A 177 23.43 -4.69 4.61
N ASN A 178 24.36 -4.30 5.49
CA ASN A 178 25.64 -4.98 5.66
C ASN A 178 25.45 -6.43 6.10
N ALA A 179 24.57 -6.68 7.08
CA ALA A 179 24.23 -8.02 7.55
C ALA A 179 23.63 -8.89 6.44
N MET A 180 22.72 -8.35 5.64
CA MET A 180 22.14 -9.05 4.48
C MET A 180 23.18 -9.38 3.40
N SER A 181 24.21 -8.54 3.23
CA SER A 181 25.29 -8.75 2.28
C SER A 181 26.48 -9.57 2.81
N GLY A 182 26.52 -9.81 4.12
CA GLY A 182 27.67 -10.37 4.82
C GLY A 182 27.81 -11.90 4.70
N PRO A 183 29.03 -12.44 4.86
CA PRO A 183 29.30 -13.88 4.76
C PRO A 183 28.80 -14.68 5.97
N GLU A 184 28.76 -14.06 7.16
CA GLU A 184 28.46 -14.70 8.45
C GLU A 184 26.96 -14.96 8.65
N ASN A 185 26.06 -14.30 7.90
CA ASN A 185 24.61 -14.52 7.95
C ASN A 185 23.98 -14.44 9.37
N GLU A 186 24.58 -13.70 10.29
CA GLU A 186 24.05 -13.53 11.64
C GLU A 186 24.03 -12.05 12.02
N TYR A 187 22.83 -11.54 12.32
CA TYR A 187 22.67 -10.23 12.94
C TYR A 187 21.38 -10.21 13.74
N GLN A 188 21.53 -10.07 15.05
CA GLN A 188 20.45 -9.72 15.97
C GLN A 188 20.63 -8.27 16.38
N THR A 189 19.70 -7.40 15.98
CA THR A 189 19.61 -6.07 16.58
C THR A 189 18.40 -6.01 17.49
N SER A 190 18.64 -5.85 18.78
CA SER A 190 17.62 -5.42 19.73
C SER A 190 17.69 -3.90 19.83
N VAL A 191 16.74 -3.21 19.20
CA VAL A 191 16.53 -1.78 19.50
C VAL A 191 15.72 -1.74 20.80
N VAL A 192 16.37 -1.32 21.89
CA VAL A 192 15.75 -1.29 23.23
C VAL A 192 14.95 0.02 23.37
N GLY A 193 13.61 -0.02 23.46
CA GLY A 193 12.84 1.21 23.66
C GLY A 193 11.32 1.09 23.83
N ARG A 194 10.87 0.88 25.08
CA ARG A 194 9.47 0.72 25.51
C ARG A 194 8.50 1.78 24.96
N SER A 195 7.79 1.44 23.91
CA SER A 195 6.32 1.58 23.75
C SER A 195 5.86 1.14 22.35
N TYR A 196 6.79 1.07 21.39
CA TYR A 196 6.73 0.33 20.12
C TYR A 196 8.17 -0.13 19.84
N ASP A 197 8.46 -1.42 20.02
CA ASP A 197 9.82 -1.94 19.81
C ASP A 197 9.94 -2.40 18.36
N ILE A 198 10.63 -1.58 17.57
CA ILE A 198 10.94 -1.93 16.18
C ILE A 198 12.15 -2.84 16.20
N SER A 199 11.96 -4.12 15.87
CA SER A 199 13.02 -5.13 15.92
C SER A 199 13.19 -5.84 14.59
N PHE A 200 14.43 -6.23 14.32
CA PHE A 200 14.82 -6.94 13.12
C PHE A 200 15.63 -8.18 13.49
N SER A 201 15.15 -9.34 13.10
CA SER A 201 15.82 -10.62 13.35
C SER A 201 16.12 -11.31 12.03
N TYR A 202 17.40 -11.55 11.78
CA TYR A 202 17.86 -12.30 10.63
C TYR A 202 18.21 -13.73 11.06
N ASN A 203 17.60 -14.73 10.44
CA ASN A 203 17.85 -16.14 10.74
C ASN A 203 18.14 -16.89 9.44
N ALA A 204 19.34 -17.45 9.33
CA ALA A 204 19.67 -18.41 8.29
C ALA A 204 19.30 -19.83 8.75
N GLY A 205 18.40 -20.50 8.04
CA GLY A 205 18.21 -21.95 8.19
C GLY A 205 17.50 -22.43 9.46
N GLN A 206 16.24 -22.05 9.67
CA GLN A 206 15.36 -22.77 10.61
C GLN A 206 14.09 -23.22 9.89
N ILE A 207 13.85 -24.54 9.92
CA ILE A 207 12.74 -25.19 9.20
C ILE A 207 11.40 -24.85 9.88
N GLY A 208 10.49 -24.21 9.15
CA GLY A 208 9.05 -24.19 9.46
C GLY A 208 8.65 -23.55 10.81
N LYS A 209 9.50 -22.71 11.40
CA LYS A 209 9.19 -22.03 12.66
C LYS A 209 8.67 -20.61 12.40
N PRO A 210 7.52 -20.21 12.97
CA PRO A 210 7.10 -18.81 12.99
C PRO A 210 8.09 -17.96 13.79
N MET A 211 8.09 -16.64 13.57
CA MET A 211 9.05 -15.69 14.16
C MET A 211 9.25 -15.89 15.68
N TRP A 212 8.19 -16.23 16.42
CA TRP A 212 8.23 -16.40 17.88
C TRP A 212 8.95 -17.67 18.38
N LYS A 213 9.23 -18.64 17.51
CA LYS A 213 9.93 -19.92 17.83
C LYS A 213 11.38 -19.98 17.33
N ALA A 214 11.91 -18.88 16.78
CA ALA A 214 13.18 -18.89 16.07
C ALA A 214 14.43 -18.82 16.98
N TYR A 215 14.49 -19.61 18.05
CA TYR A 215 15.66 -19.69 18.96
C TYR A 215 16.30 -21.08 18.90
N PRO A 216 17.62 -21.17 19.09
CA PRO A 216 18.44 -22.27 18.61
C PRO A 216 18.21 -23.52 19.46
N ASP A 217 17.79 -24.59 18.80
CA ASP A 217 18.09 -25.95 19.21
C ASP A 217 18.53 -26.67 17.94
N ASP A 218 19.85 -26.80 17.79
CA ASP A 218 20.66 -27.72 16.97
C ASP A 218 19.95 -28.45 15.80
N THR A 219 19.29 -27.70 14.93
CA THR A 219 18.56 -28.26 13.79
C THR A 219 19.21 -27.83 12.48
N GLN A 220 19.45 -28.82 11.61
CA GLN A 220 19.89 -28.60 10.23
C GLN A 220 18.92 -27.62 9.55
N GLY A 221 19.44 -26.48 9.11
CA GLY A 221 18.64 -25.49 8.41
C GLY A 221 18.20 -25.94 7.01
N ASP A 222 17.10 -25.37 6.52
CA ASP A 222 16.62 -25.58 5.14
C ASP A 222 17.40 -24.78 4.09
N GLY A 223 18.49 -24.10 4.47
CA GLY A 223 19.25 -23.23 3.59
C GLY A 223 18.51 -21.97 3.15
N ILE A 224 17.32 -21.69 3.68
CA ILE A 224 16.54 -20.50 3.33
C ILE A 224 16.93 -19.36 4.28
N LYS A 225 17.35 -18.25 3.68
CA LYS A 225 17.66 -16.99 4.37
C LYS A 225 16.38 -16.22 4.67
N ARG A 226 16.18 -15.83 5.92
CA ARG A 226 14.96 -15.17 6.40
C ARG A 226 15.28 -13.94 7.21
N ALA A 227 14.43 -12.95 7.09
CA ALA A 227 14.54 -11.73 7.86
C ALA A 227 13.17 -11.23 8.30
N TRP A 228 13.03 -11.01 9.59
CA TRP A 228 11.79 -10.75 10.29
C TRP A 228 11.78 -9.31 10.81
N TYR A 229 10.63 -8.66 10.71
CA TYR A 229 10.42 -7.29 11.19
C TYR A 229 9.16 -7.22 12.06
N SER A 230 9.27 -6.58 13.23
CA SER A 230 8.16 -6.29 14.13
C SER A 230 8.18 -4.81 14.50
N GLU A 231 7.00 -4.21 14.70
CA GLU A 231 6.85 -2.85 15.23
C GLU A 231 6.37 -2.81 16.69
N GLU A 232 6.20 -3.97 17.31
CA GLU A 232 5.72 -4.08 18.68
C GLU A 232 6.67 -4.91 19.56
N TYR A 233 6.61 -4.66 20.87
CA TYR A 233 7.38 -5.41 21.85
C TYR A 233 6.81 -6.83 22.02
N ARG A 234 7.69 -7.81 22.15
CA ARG A 234 7.33 -9.23 22.28
C ARG A 234 6.36 -9.45 23.45
N GLY A 235 5.26 -10.16 23.20
CA GLY A 235 4.29 -10.53 24.23
C GLY A 235 3.24 -9.46 24.58
N CYS A 236 3.10 -8.42 23.74
CA CYS A 236 2.03 -7.42 23.89
C CYS A 236 0.63 -7.96 23.55
N GLY A 237 0.53 -9.16 22.93
CA GLY A 237 -0.74 -9.78 22.51
C GLY A 237 -1.43 -9.09 21.32
N ASN A 238 -0.73 -8.16 20.65
CA ASN A 238 -1.24 -7.40 19.51
C ASN A 238 -0.22 -7.18 18.38
N GLY A 239 0.92 -7.87 18.42
CA GLY A 239 2.04 -7.62 17.51
C GLY A 239 1.69 -7.87 16.05
N HIS A 240 2.08 -6.94 15.16
CA HIS A 240 2.08 -7.16 13.72
C HIS A 240 3.47 -7.61 13.26
N TYR A 241 3.52 -8.77 12.61
CA TYR A 241 4.75 -9.37 12.12
C TYR A 241 4.84 -9.26 10.60
N TYR A 242 6.03 -8.94 10.13
CA TYR A 242 6.32 -8.70 8.73
C TYR A 242 7.51 -9.55 8.26
N LEU A 243 7.48 -9.95 6.98
CA LEU A 243 8.64 -10.49 6.28
C LEU A 243 9.45 -9.32 5.73
N ALA A 244 10.69 -9.16 6.18
CA ALA A 244 11.61 -8.23 5.57
C ALA A 244 12.03 -8.72 4.18
N ILE A 245 11.73 -7.91 3.17
CA ILE A 245 12.04 -8.19 1.77
C ILE A 245 13.47 -7.76 1.46
N ASN A 246 13.89 -6.62 2.00
CA ASN A 246 15.26 -6.09 1.93
C ASN A 246 15.51 -5.18 3.14
N ALA A 247 16.65 -4.49 3.18
CA ALA A 247 17.05 -3.67 4.32
C ALA A 247 16.07 -2.52 4.65
N THR A 248 15.19 -2.15 3.72
CA THR A 248 14.31 -0.99 3.85
C THR A 248 12.82 -1.30 3.68
N HIS A 249 12.45 -2.52 3.27
CA HIS A 249 11.06 -2.86 2.93
C HIS A 249 10.63 -4.19 3.54
N ALA A 250 9.43 -4.22 4.11
CA ALA A 250 8.81 -5.41 4.68
C ALA A 250 7.38 -5.58 4.16
N ILE A 251 6.89 -6.82 4.04
CA ILE A 251 5.49 -7.12 3.73
C ILE A 251 4.80 -7.73 4.95
N TYR A 252 3.55 -7.37 5.18
CA TYR A 252 2.75 -7.95 6.26
C TYR A 252 2.69 -9.47 6.13
N TYR A 253 2.77 -10.18 7.26
CA TYR A 253 2.74 -11.64 7.30
C TYR A 253 1.60 -12.14 8.19
N GLU A 254 1.68 -11.84 9.48
CA GLU A 254 0.72 -12.37 10.46
C GLU A 254 0.57 -11.42 11.65
N LYS A 255 -0.46 -11.67 12.44
CA LYS A 255 -0.65 -11.07 13.76
C LYS A 255 -0.25 -12.10 14.82
N ASP A 256 0.32 -11.62 15.94
CA ASP A 256 0.54 -12.39 17.18
C ASP A 256 -0.76 -13.03 17.72
#